data_AF-A0A5K0VET5-F1
#
_entry.id   AF-A0A5K0VET5-F1
#
_cell.length_a   1.000
_cell.length_b   1.000
_cell.length_c   1.000
_cell.angle_alpha   90.00
_cell.angle_beta   90.00
_cell.angle_gamma   90.00
#
_symmetry.space_group_name_H-M   'P 1'
#
loop_
_entity.id
_entity.type
_entity.pdbx_description
1 polymer ?
#
loop_
_entity_poly.entity_id
_entity_poly.type
_entity_poly.pdbx_seq_one_letter_code
_entity_poly.pdbx_strand_id
1 'polypeptide(L)' 'CDVYSFGVILWELATLKMPWRGMNPMQVVGAVGFQNRRLEIPKEVDPLVARIIWECWQT' A
#
# COMPACT_ATOMS: atom_id res chain seq x y z
N CYS A 1 11.02 -2.38 -6.22
CA CYS A 1 10.70 -3.54 -5.35
C CYS A 1 10.79 -3.20 -3.87
N ASP A 2 11.96 -2.88 -3.30
CA ASP A 2 12.09 -2.65 -1.84
C ASP A 2 11.34 -1.39 -1.36
N VAL A 3 11.37 -0.32 -2.16
CA VAL A 3 10.65 0.93 -1.88
C VAL A 3 9.13 0.71 -1.88
N TYR A 4 8.61 -0.09 -2.81
CA TYR A 4 7.20 -0.47 -2.83
C TYR A 4 6.79 -1.19 -1.54
N SER A 5 7.58 -2.21 -1.14
CA SER A 5 7.34 -2.96 0.08
C SER A 5 7.39 -2.06 1.32
N PHE A 6 8.32 -1.11 1.36
CA PHE A 6 8.38 -0.09 2.41
C PHE A 6 7.10 0.76 2.46
N GLY A 7 6.58 1.20 1.31
CA GLY A 7 5.30 1.93 1.24
C GLY A 7 4.12 1.13 1.78
N VAL A 8 4.08 -0.18 1.55
CA VAL A 8 3.05 -1.08 2.12
C VAL A 8 3.18 -1.18 3.64
N ILE A 9 4.39 -1.31 4.18
CA ILE A 9 4.64 -1.35 5.63
C ILE A 9 4.26 -0.01 6.28
N LEU A 10 4.63 1.10 5.65
CA LEU A 10 4.30 2.43 6.16
C LEU A 10 2.78 2.66 6.17
N TRP A 11 2.05 2.16 5.16
CA TRP A 11 0.59 2.17 5.15
C TRP A 11 -0.02 1.33 6.27
N GLU A 12 0.52 0.14 6.54
CA GLU A 12 0.06 -0.71 7.64
C GLU A 12 0.25 -0.04 9.00
N LEU A 13 1.41 0.59 9.22
CA LEU A 13 1.69 1.34 10.45
C LEU A 13 0.79 2.58 10.60
N ALA A 14 0.56 3.31 9.51
CA ALA A 14 -0.26 4.53 9.54
C ALA A 14 -1.75 4.24 9.75
N THR A 15 -2.23 3.09 9.27
CA THR A 15 -3.67 2.74 9.30
C THR A 15 -4.03 1.71 10.37
N LEU A 16 -3.02 1.01 10.92
CA LEU A 16 -3.18 -0.14 11.82
C LEU A 16 -4.07 -1.25 11.23
N LYS A 17 -4.08 -1.38 9.89
CA LYS A 17 -4.89 -2.36 9.16
C LYS A 17 -3.99 -3.35 8.43
N MET A 18 -4.47 -4.59 8.34
CA MET A 18 -3.82 -5.61 7.52
C MET A 18 -3.93 -5.23 6.03
N PRO A 19 -2.79 -5.14 5.30
CA PRO A 19 -2.81 -4.85 3.87
C PRO A 19 -3.50 -5.98 3.10
N TRP A 20 -4.30 -5.62 2.11
CA TRP A 20 -5.01 -6.58 1.22
C TRP A 20 -5.86 -7.61 1.97
N ARG A 21 -6.44 -7.23 3.12
CA ARG A 21 -7.25 -8.10 3.96
C ARG A 21 -8.32 -8.83 3.13
N GLY A 22 -8.36 -10.16 3.28
CA GLY A 22 -9.32 -11.03 2.58
C GLY A 22 -8.86 -11.51 1.20
N MET A 23 -7.67 -11.11 0.73
CA MET A 23 -7.06 -11.64 -0.48
C MET A 23 -6.01 -12.70 -0.16
N ASN A 24 -5.95 -13.75 -0.97
CA ASN A 24 -4.85 -14.71 -0.92
C ASN A 24 -3.62 -14.19 -1.71
N PRO A 25 -2.42 -14.80 -1.54
CA PRO A 25 -1.20 -14.30 -2.18
C PRO A 25 -1.29 -14.19 -3.71
N MET A 26 -1.92 -15.15 -4.39
CA MET A 26 -2.09 -15.11 -5.85
C MET A 26 -2.99 -13.94 -6.30
N GLN A 27 -4.04 -13.65 -5.54
CA GLN A 27 -4.91 -12.49 -5.79
C GLN A 27 -4.15 -11.18 -5.59
N VAL A 28 -3.26 -11.09 -4.60
CA VAL A 28 -2.43 -9.88 -4.37
C VAL A 28 -1.46 -9.67 -5.53
N VAL A 29 -0.81 -10.73 -6.01
CA VAL A 29 0.05 -10.68 -7.21
C VAL A 29 -0.74 -10.19 -8.42
N GLY A 30 -1.96 -10.72 -8.62
CA GLY A 30 -2.91 -10.26 -9.63
C GLY A 30 -3.19 -8.75 -9.55
N ALA A 31 -3.64 -8.30 -8.38
CA ALA A 31 -4.08 -6.93 -8.17
C ALA A 31 -2.93 -5.92 -8.26
N VAL A 32 -1.78 -6.21 -7.66
CA VAL A 32 -0.64 -5.29 -7.64
C VAL A 32 0.14 -5.34 -8.94
N GLY A 33 0.51 -6.55 -9.39
CA GLY A 33 1.42 -6.75 -10.52
C GLY A 33 0.77 -6.55 -11.89
N PHE A 34 -0.52 -6.85 -12.02
CA PHE A 34 -1.21 -6.80 -13.33
C PHE A 34 -2.30 -5.73 -13.40
N GLN A 35 -3.01 -5.46 -12.31
CA GLN A 35 -4.09 -4.46 -12.29
C GLN A 35 -3.63 -3.08 -11.79
N ASN A 36 -2.37 -2.95 -11.39
CA ASN A 36 -1.80 -1.73 -10.81
C ASN A 36 -2.62 -1.16 -9.63
N ARG A 37 -3.32 -2.03 -8.90
CA ARG A 37 -4.13 -1.65 -7.74
C ARG A 37 -3.20 -1.19 -6.60
N ARG A 38 -3.63 -0.18 -5.85
CA ARG A 38 -2.95 0.32 -4.64
C ARG A 38 -3.91 0.31 -3.45
N LEU A 39 -3.37 0.30 -2.24
CA LEU A 39 -4.18 0.41 -1.03
C LEU A 39 -4.75 1.83 -0.93
N GLU A 40 -6.00 1.94 -0.48
CA GLU A 40 -6.61 3.25 -0.25
C GLU A 40 -5.94 3.91 0.96
N ILE A 41 -5.50 5.17 0.80
CA ILE A 41 -4.93 5.96 1.89
C ILE A 41 -6.08 6.77 2.52
N PRO A 42 -6.49 6.47 3.77
CA PRO A 42 -7.55 7.20 4.45
C PRO A 42 -7.18 8.68 4.64
N LYS A 43 -8.18 9.56 4.67
CA LYS A 43 -7.95 11.02 4.80
C LYS A 43 -7.41 11.43 6.17
N GLU A 44 -7.52 10.54 7.14
CA GLU A 44 -7.05 10.73 8.52
C GLU A 44 -5.55 10.50 8.65
N VAL A 45 -4.92 9.87 7.65
CA VAL A 45 -3.45 9.73 7.60
C VAL A 45 -2.85 11.11 7.39
N ASP A 46 -1.82 11.43 8.16
CA ASP A 46 -1.07 12.68 8.03
C ASP A 46 -0.68 12.94 6.55
N PRO A 47 -0.93 14.13 5.99
CA PRO A 47 -0.71 14.41 4.57
C PRO A 47 0.73 14.17 4.10
N LEU A 48 1.72 14.40 4.96
CA LEU A 48 3.12 14.14 4.64
C LEU A 48 3.38 12.63 4.54
N VAL A 49 2.85 11.86 5.49
CA VAL A 49 2.95 10.39 5.47
C VAL A 49 2.21 9.81 4.27
N ALA A 50 1.01 10.29 3.97
CA ALA A 50 0.22 9.88 2.82
C ALA A 50 0.99 10.10 1.50
N ARG A 51 1.68 11.25 1.38
CA ARG A 51 2.51 11.55 0.22
C ARG A 51 3.68 10.57 0.07
N ILE A 52 4.41 10.29 1.17
CA ILE A 52 5.54 9.35 1.15
C ILE A 52 5.08 7.95 0.73
N ILE A 53 3.96 7.47 1.29
CA ILE A 53 3.36 6.19 0.92
C ILE A 53 3.06 6.16 -0.59
N TRP A 54 2.42 7.21 -1.11
CA TRP A 54 2.07 7.30 -2.53
C TRP A 54 3.30 7.32 -3.45
N GLU A 55 4.33 8.09 -3.11
CA GLU A 55 5.60 8.16 -3.85
C GLU A 55 6.33 6.81 -3.86
N CYS A 56 6.29 6.09 -2.73
CA CYS A 56 6.87 4.75 -2.63
C CYS A 56 6.22 3.73 -3.59
N TRP A 57 4.96 3.95 -4.00
CA TRP A 57 4.22 3.07 -4.90
C TRP A 57 4.35 3.42 -6.38
N GLN A 58 5.10 4.47 -6.73
CA GLN A 58 5.42 4.87 -8.10
C GLN A 58 6.72 4.23 -8.63
N THR A 59 7.44 3.48 -7.80
CA THR A 59 8.69 2.76 -8.14
C THR A 59 8.43 1.33 -8.54
#